data_AF-A0AB38HRI7-F1
#
_entry.id   AF-A0AB38HRI7-F1
#
_cell.length_a   1.000
_cell.length_b   1.000
_cell.length_c   1.000
_cell.angle_alpha   90.00
_cell.angle_beta   90.00
_cell.angle_gamma   90.00
#
_symmetry.space_group_name_H-M   'P 1'
#
loop_
_entity.id
_entity.type
_entity.pdbx_description
1 polymer ?
#
loop_
_entity_poly.entity_id
_entity_poly.type
_entity_poly.pdbx_seq_one_letter_code
_entity_poly.pdbx_strand_id
1 'polypeptide(L)'
;MAIVIAAMFGIAAPASGASKLRLIEHSTTDAVTDLGAKGDSAGDLLTLSSEIFADDNKARVGSANGYSIRTVVGKAWECFWTVTLAKGQITTEGPYLDAGDSIMAINGGIGAYSTVRGEMAHT
;
A
#
# COMPACT_ATOMS: atom_id res chain seq x y z
N MET A 1 15.44 -7.58 -59.09
CA MET A 1 14.51 -7.89 -57.99
C MET A 1 15.35 -7.89 -56.71
N ALA A 2 15.30 -6.84 -55.91
CA ALA A 2 16.12 -6.69 -54.70
C ALA A 2 15.23 -6.88 -53.47
N ILE A 3 15.56 -7.88 -52.65
CA ILE A 3 14.90 -8.15 -51.36
C ILE A 3 15.71 -7.42 -50.29
N VAL A 4 15.12 -6.39 -49.68
CA VAL A 4 15.69 -5.71 -48.51
C VAL A 4 15.17 -6.41 -47.27
N ILE A 5 16.05 -7.09 -46.53
CA ILE A 5 15.75 -7.67 -45.22
C ILE A 5 15.88 -6.56 -44.18
N ALA A 6 14.76 -6.05 -43.68
CA ALA A 6 14.75 -5.15 -42.55
C ALA A 6 14.95 -5.97 -41.26
N ALA A 7 16.16 -5.92 -40.70
CA ALA A 7 16.43 -6.47 -39.38
C ALA A 7 15.73 -5.58 -38.33
N MET A 8 14.65 -6.09 -37.73
CA MET A 8 14.01 -5.43 -36.59
C MET A 8 14.94 -5.56 -35.37
N PHE A 9 15.72 -4.52 -35.08
CA PHE A 9 16.38 -4.37 -33.80
C PHE A 9 15.30 -4.11 -32.74
N GLY A 10 14.91 -5.17 -32.03
CA GLY A 10 14.08 -5.04 -30.84
C GLY A 10 14.84 -4.26 -29.77
N ILE A 11 14.42 -3.03 -29.48
CA ILE A 11 14.91 -2.26 -28.35
C ILE A 11 14.33 -2.92 -27.09
N ALA A 12 15.13 -3.74 -26.41
CA ALA A 12 14.78 -4.22 -25.08
C ALA A 12 14.79 -3.01 -24.12
N ALA A 13 13.62 -2.63 -23.61
CA ALA A 13 13.54 -1.62 -22.56
C ALA A 13 14.25 -2.15 -21.30
N PRO A 14 15.00 -1.29 -20.56
CA PRO A 14 15.60 -1.71 -19.31
C PRO A 14 14.51 -2.13 -18.33
N ALA A 15 14.66 -3.31 -17.73
CA ALA A 15 13.83 -3.74 -16.62
C ALA A 15 14.07 -2.75 -15.46
N SER A 16 13.04 -1.97 -15.11
CA SER A 16 13.07 -1.13 -13.91
C SER A 16 13.24 -2.06 -12.71
N GLY A 17 14.41 -2.01 -12.06
CA GLY A 17 14.70 -2.84 -10.89
C GLY A 17 13.73 -2.58 -9.75
N ALA A 18 13.35 -3.65 -9.04
CA ALA A 18 12.52 -3.53 -7.84
C ALA A 18 13.21 -2.60 -6.83
N SER A 19 12.52 -1.52 -6.46
CA SER A 19 12.99 -0.55 -5.46
C SER A 19 12.29 -0.80 -4.14
N LYS A 20 13.04 -0.92 -3.04
CA LYS A 20 12.48 -1.08 -1.70
C LYS A 20 12.42 0.28 -1.00
N LEU A 21 11.24 0.62 -0.49
CA LEU A 21 11.01 1.80 0.35
C LEU A 21 10.60 1.33 1.74
N ARG A 22 11.33 1.75 2.76
CA ARG A 22 10.96 1.54 4.17
C ARG A 22 10.52 2.85 4.78
N LEU A 23 9.41 2.78 5.51
CA LEU A 23 8.75 3.90 6.16
C LEU A 23 8.26 3.43 7.52
N ILE A 24 8.19 4.34 8.48
CA ILE A 24 7.65 4.07 9.82
C ILE A 24 6.30 4.77 9.92
N GLU A 25 5.26 4.01 10.23
CA GLU A 25 3.92 4.54 10.46
C GLU A 25 3.69 4.81 11.95
N HIS A 26 3.15 5.98 12.25
CA HIS A 26 2.62 6.31 13.57
C HIS A 26 1.10 6.40 13.50
N SER A 27 0.42 5.29 13.78
CA SER A 27 -1.04 5.22 13.95
C SER A 27 -1.44 5.90 15.24
N THR A 28 -1.95 7.13 15.14
CA THR A 28 -2.35 7.94 16.31
C THR A 28 -3.86 8.10 16.43
N THR A 29 -4.62 7.84 15.36
CA THR A 29 -6.07 8.10 15.33
C THR A 29 -6.91 6.88 14.97
N ASP A 30 -6.29 5.72 14.90
CA ASP A 30 -6.94 4.46 14.52
C ASP A 30 -8.10 4.17 15.48
N ALA A 31 -9.29 4.03 14.91
CA ALA A 31 -10.51 3.84 15.67
C ALA A 31 -11.44 2.84 14.96
N VAL A 32 -11.89 1.85 15.72
CA VAL A 32 -12.91 0.89 15.26
C VAL A 32 -14.29 1.45 15.60
N THR A 33 -15.13 1.55 14.58
CA THR A 33 -16.57 1.76 14.72
C THR A 33 -17.25 0.40 14.69
N ASP A 34 -17.89 0.06 15.80
CA ASP A 34 -18.76 -1.11 15.92
C ASP A 34 -20.05 -0.84 15.14
N LEU A 35 -20.23 -1.56 14.03
CA LEU A 35 -21.37 -1.42 13.12
C LEU A 35 -22.35 -2.59 13.26
N GLY A 36 -21.91 -3.69 13.86
CA GLY A 36 -22.65 -4.93 13.95
C GLY A 36 -23.10 -5.25 15.37
N ALA A 37 -22.71 -6.44 15.83
CA ALA A 37 -23.00 -6.89 17.18
C ALA A 37 -22.00 -6.26 18.14
N LYS A 38 -22.48 -5.84 19.32
CA LYS A 38 -21.63 -5.18 20.32
C LYS A 38 -20.30 -5.93 20.54
N GLY A 39 -19.20 -5.22 20.36
CA GLY A 39 -17.85 -5.77 20.40
C GLY A 39 -17.31 -6.06 19.01
N ASP A 40 -16.26 -6.87 18.93
CA ASP A 40 -15.65 -7.23 17.65
C ASP A 40 -16.59 -8.07 16.79
N SER A 41 -17.00 -7.55 15.64
CA SER A 41 -17.96 -8.20 14.75
C SER A 41 -17.59 -8.04 13.27
N ALA A 42 -17.96 -9.03 12.46
CA ALA A 42 -17.75 -8.96 11.02
C ALA A 42 -18.55 -7.79 10.43
N GLY A 43 -17.88 -6.95 9.65
CA GLY A 43 -18.42 -5.70 9.10
C GLY A 43 -18.02 -4.44 9.87
N ASP A 44 -17.38 -4.55 11.03
CA ASP A 44 -16.86 -3.38 11.75
C ASP A 44 -15.86 -2.60 10.90
N LEU A 45 -15.83 -1.28 11.10
CA LEU A 45 -15.05 -0.35 10.30
C LEU A 45 -13.91 0.21 11.13
N LEU A 46 -12.68 -0.05 10.72
CA LEU A 46 -11.49 0.65 11.20
C LEU A 46 -11.20 1.81 10.26
N THR A 47 -11.11 3.04 10.77
CA THR A 47 -10.57 4.18 10.02
C THR A 47 -9.17 4.48 10.50
N LEU A 48 -8.26 4.78 9.56
CA LEU A 48 -6.87 5.15 9.88
C LEU A 48 -6.52 6.54 9.33
N SER A 49 -5.79 7.29 10.14
CA SER A 49 -5.08 8.49 9.71
C SER A 49 -3.78 8.58 10.50
N SER A 50 -2.68 8.41 9.78
CA SER A 50 -1.36 8.19 10.37
C SER A 50 -0.34 9.14 9.80
N GLU A 51 0.67 9.44 10.61
CA GLU A 51 1.87 10.12 10.14
C GLU A 51 2.89 9.10 9.63
N ILE A 52 3.60 9.45 8.56
CA ILE A 52 4.60 8.58 7.94
C ILE A 52 5.97 9.21 8.08
N PHE A 53 6.90 8.44 8.64
CA PHE A 53 8.27 8.82 8.92
C PHE A 53 9.26 8.05 8.05
N ALA A 54 10.45 8.62 7.88
CA ALA A 54 11.58 7.92 7.27
C ALA A 54 12.01 6.70 8.12
N ASP A 55 12.78 5.79 7.52
CA ASP A 55 13.28 4.55 8.13
C ASP A 55 14.09 4.76 9.43
N ASP A 56 14.67 5.95 9.64
CA ASP A 56 15.38 6.31 10.87
C ASP A 56 14.46 6.86 11.98
N ASN A 57 13.15 6.94 11.70
CA ASN A 57 12.10 7.50 12.53
C ASN A 57 12.33 8.94 13.03
N LYS A 58 13.09 9.76 12.29
CA LYS A 58 13.40 11.15 12.72
C LYS A 58 12.59 12.21 11.99
N ALA A 59 12.32 11.98 10.72
CA ALA A 59 11.68 12.97 9.86
C ALA A 59 10.33 12.45 9.37
N ARG A 60 9.28 13.22 9.62
CA ARG A 60 7.97 13.02 8.97
C ARG A 60 8.12 13.33 7.47
N VAL A 61 7.82 12.34 6.64
CA VAL A 61 7.93 12.42 5.17
C VAL A 61 6.58 12.35 4.45
N GLY A 62 5.50 12.10 5.20
CA GLY A 62 4.17 11.97 4.63
C GLY A 62 3.06 11.70 5.64
N SER A 63 1.96 11.19 5.13
CA SER A 63 0.81 10.69 5.89
C SER A 63 0.16 9.51 5.18
N ALA A 64 -0.62 8.72 5.91
CA ALA A 64 -1.47 7.68 5.37
C ALA A 64 -2.92 7.90 5.81
N ASN A 65 -3.87 7.58 4.93
CA ASN A 65 -5.30 7.59 5.25
C ASN A 65 -5.96 6.39 4.58
N GLY A 66 -6.96 5.81 5.23
CA GLY A 66 -7.64 4.64 4.70
C GLY A 66 -8.69 4.09 5.64
N TYR A 67 -9.11 2.87 5.32
CA TYR A 67 -10.08 2.14 6.11
C TYR A 67 -9.89 0.65 5.96
N SER A 68 -10.47 -0.10 6.90
CA SER A 68 -10.49 -1.54 6.90
C SER A 68 -11.85 -2.05 7.36
N ILE A 69 -12.33 -3.12 6.74
CA ILE A 69 -13.55 -3.81 7.16
C ILE A 69 -13.19 -5.13 7.82
N ARG A 70 -13.76 -5.41 9.00
CA ARG A 70 -13.58 -6.67 9.70
C ARG A 70 -14.18 -7.80 8.88
N THR A 71 -13.34 -8.67 8.33
CA THR A 71 -13.81 -9.82 7.54
C THR A 71 -13.90 -11.08 8.39
N VAL A 72 -12.99 -11.24 9.35
CA VAL A 72 -12.99 -12.37 10.28
C VAL A 72 -12.63 -11.91 11.68
N VAL A 73 -13.58 -12.08 12.60
CA VAL A 73 -13.45 -11.78 14.04
C VAL A 73 -12.20 -12.43 14.63
N GLY A 74 -11.42 -11.65 15.37
CA GLY A 74 -10.14 -12.01 15.98
C GLY A 74 -9.03 -12.44 15.01
N LYS A 75 -9.13 -12.13 13.71
CA LYS A 75 -8.17 -12.65 12.71
C LYS A 75 -7.78 -11.66 11.63
N ALA A 76 -8.75 -11.07 10.92
CA ALA A 76 -8.45 -10.38 9.67
C ALA A 76 -9.42 -9.23 9.37
N TRP A 77 -8.85 -8.22 8.74
CA TRP A 77 -9.53 -7.11 8.09
C TRP A 77 -9.15 -7.10 6.61
N GLU A 78 -10.01 -6.52 5.78
CA GLU A 78 -9.68 -6.17 4.39
C GLU A 78 -9.53 -4.65 4.29
N CYS A 79 -8.39 -4.19 3.77
CA CYS A 79 -7.95 -2.81 3.90
C CYS A 79 -7.78 -2.14 2.55
N PHE A 80 -8.03 -0.83 2.54
CA PHE A 80 -7.56 0.07 1.49
C PHE A 80 -6.97 1.32 2.14
N TRP A 81 -5.77 1.72 1.72
CA TRP A 81 -5.21 2.98 2.15
C TRP A 81 -4.31 3.65 1.12
N THR A 82 -4.08 4.94 1.34
CA THR A 82 -3.27 5.81 0.50
C THR A 82 -2.16 6.42 1.32
N VAL A 83 -0.91 6.15 0.94
CA VAL A 83 0.28 6.82 1.48
C VAL A 83 0.58 8.04 0.61
N THR A 84 0.61 9.22 1.22
CA THR A 84 0.98 10.48 0.57
C THR A 84 2.38 10.89 0.99
N LEU A 85 3.25 11.09 0.01
CA LEU A 85 4.63 11.57 0.17
C LEU A 85 4.82 12.86 -0.62
N ALA A 86 5.93 13.57 -0.41
CA ALA A 86 6.20 14.85 -1.07
C ALA A 86 6.16 14.80 -2.61
N LYS A 87 6.43 13.64 -3.23
CA LYS A 87 6.50 13.48 -4.69
C LYS A 87 5.28 12.77 -5.30
N GLY A 88 4.28 12.41 -4.51
CA GLY A 88 3.10 11.69 -5.02
C GLY A 88 2.46 10.79 -3.98
N GLN A 89 1.57 9.91 -4.44
CA GLN A 89 0.84 8.98 -3.59
C GLN A 89 1.01 7.55 -4.08
N ILE A 90 0.87 6.61 -3.15
CA ILE A 90 0.85 5.17 -3.39
C ILE A 90 -0.43 4.63 -2.76
N THR A 91 -1.18 3.83 -3.51
CA THR A 91 -2.40 3.17 -3.03
C THR A 91 -2.14 1.68 -2.82
N THR A 92 -2.65 1.14 -1.71
CA THR A 92 -2.50 -0.27 -1.38
C THR A 92 -3.82 -0.86 -0.91
N GLU A 93 -3.97 -2.16 -1.15
CA GLU A 93 -5.17 -2.92 -0.81
C GLU A 93 -4.79 -4.35 -0.42
N GLY A 94 -5.47 -4.93 0.56
CA GLY A 94 -5.23 -6.32 0.96
C GLY A 94 -5.53 -6.58 2.44
N PRO A 95 -5.23 -7.81 2.92
CA PRO A 95 -5.54 -8.21 4.27
C PRO A 95 -4.64 -7.54 5.29
N TYR A 96 -5.23 -7.09 6.40
CA TYR A 96 -4.53 -6.74 7.63
C TYR A 96 -4.88 -7.75 8.72
N LEU A 97 -3.88 -8.46 9.22
CA LEU A 97 -4.03 -9.57 10.15
C LEU A 97 -3.84 -9.09 11.58
N ASP A 98 -4.68 -9.56 12.50
CA ASP A 98 -4.55 -9.27 13.93
C ASP A 98 -3.25 -9.88 14.51
N ALA A 99 -2.69 -10.88 13.83
CA ALA A 99 -1.43 -11.52 14.20
C ALA A 99 -0.61 -11.93 12.95
N GLY A 100 0.68 -11.62 12.99
CA GLY A 100 1.63 -11.93 11.92
C GLY A 100 1.71 -10.85 10.85
N ASP A 101 2.64 -11.05 9.91
CA ASP A 101 2.88 -10.11 8.82
C ASP A 101 1.69 -10.03 7.87
N SER A 102 1.35 -8.82 7.45
CA SER A 102 0.33 -8.53 6.44
C SER A 102 1.00 -8.12 5.14
N ILE A 103 0.63 -8.76 4.03
CA ILE A 103 1.11 -8.41 2.69
C ILE A 103 -0.07 -7.88 1.88
N MET A 104 0.04 -6.63 1.45
CA MET A 104 -0.96 -5.93 0.65
C MET A 104 -0.42 -5.62 -0.73
N ALA A 105 -1.29 -5.59 -1.73
CA ALA A 105 -0.94 -5.22 -3.09
C ALA A 105 -0.78 -3.70 -3.20
N ILE A 106 0.30 -3.25 -3.86
CA ILE A 106 0.41 -1.88 -4.37
C ILE A 106 -0.31 -1.86 -5.72
N ASN A 107 -1.51 -1.26 -5.75
CA ASN A 107 -2.37 -1.22 -6.94
C ASN A 107 -2.10 0.00 -7.85
N GLY A 108 -1.34 0.99 -7.38
CA GLY A 108 -0.93 2.13 -8.18
C GLY A 108 -0.41 3.32 -7.37
N GLY A 109 -0.36 4.45 -8.05
CA GLY A 109 0.06 5.72 -7.47
C GLY A 109 -0.10 6.89 -8.44
N ILE A 110 0.27 8.08 -7.99
CA ILE A 110 0.33 9.31 -8.78
C ILE A 110 1.65 10.04 -8.56
N GLY A 111 1.95 11.05 -9.39
CA GLY A 111 3.21 11.79 -9.33
C GLY A 111 4.40 10.90 -9.68
N ALA A 112 5.45 10.92 -8.86
CA ALA A 112 6.63 10.07 -9.04
C ALA A 112 6.33 8.56 -8.94
N TYR A 113 5.14 8.19 -8.47
CA TYR A 113 4.72 6.80 -8.30
C TYR A 113 3.64 6.36 -9.31
N SER A 114 3.47 7.07 -10.43
CA SER A 114 2.35 6.84 -11.37
C SER A 114 2.27 5.43 -11.98
N THR A 115 3.37 4.69 -12.01
CA THR A 115 3.46 3.35 -12.61
C THR A 115 3.78 2.25 -11.60
N VAL A 116 3.83 2.55 -10.30
CA VAL A 116 4.26 1.55 -9.29
C VAL A 116 3.24 0.42 -9.17
N ARG A 117 3.76 -0.79 -9.03
CA ARG A 117 3.04 -2.02 -8.67
C ARG A 117 3.97 -2.86 -7.80
N GLY A 118 3.41 -3.75 -7.00
CA GLY A 118 4.18 -4.63 -6.16
C GLY A 118 3.43 -4.97 -4.88
N GLU A 119 4.20 -5.13 -3.81
CA GLU A 119 3.71 -5.52 -2.50
C GLU A 119 4.18 -4.51 -1.45
N MET A 120 3.35 -4.33 -0.43
CA MET A 120 3.70 -3.64 0.80
C MET A 120 3.52 -4.62 1.95
N ALA A 121 4.56 -4.76 2.75
CA ALA A 121 4.58 -5.59 3.93
C ALA A 121 4.40 -4.71 5.16
N HIS A 122 3.39 -5.01 5.97
CA HIS A 122 3.21 -4.49 7.31
C HIS A 122 3.62 -5.59 8.30
N THR A 123 4.69 -5.34 9.05
CA THR A 123 5.41 -6.31 9.89
C THR A 123 5.52 -5.81 11.32
#